data_AF-A0A9W6CFC6-F1
#
_entry.id   AF-A0A9W6CFC6-F1
#
_cell.length_a   1.000
_cell.length_b   1.000
_cell.length_c   1.000
_cell.angle_alpha   90.00
_cell.angle_beta   90.00
_cell.angle_gamma   90.00
#
_symmetry.space_group_name_H-M   'P 1'
#
loop_
_entity.id
_entity.type
_entity.pdbx_description
1 polymer ?
#
loop_
_entity_poly.entity_id
_entity_poly.type
_entity_poly.pdbx_seq_one_letter_code
_entity_poly.pdbx_strand_id
1 'polypeptide(L)'
;MIVSIKPVCEIYGEERLNEKNISIDHFVPWAYVAHDELWNLTPTTRSMNSRKSNSLPDWNTYFPMLCKSEYLSYEMMWEYPEIHAAFEKCAKEHLNNQEIKHKLYQRGLSEREFSGRLEEVMLPVYQSAKSMGFSNWSLRV
;
A
#
# COMPACT_ATOMS: atom_id res chain seq x y z
N MET A 1 2.89 12.72 14.30
CA MET A 1 2.43 12.09 13.02
C MET A 1 2.75 10.59 13.14
N ILE A 2 1.99 9.66 12.54
CA ILE A 2 2.17 8.20 12.77
C ILE A 2 3.62 7.71 12.58
N VAL A 3 4.39 8.38 11.72
CA VAL A 3 5.83 8.14 11.47
C VAL A 3 6.72 8.28 12.73
N SER A 4 6.24 8.88 13.82
CA SER A 4 6.96 8.99 15.10
C SER A 4 6.68 7.85 16.07
N ILE A 5 5.74 6.95 15.76
CA ILE A 5 5.32 5.84 16.64
C ILE A 5 6.19 4.61 16.37
N LYS A 6 6.41 4.26 15.10
CA LYS A 6 7.35 3.22 14.67
C LYS A 6 8.07 3.70 13.40
N PRO A 7 9.38 3.39 13.22
CA PRO A 7 10.07 3.68 11.97
C PRO A 7 9.38 2.95 10.81
N VAL A 8 9.00 3.69 9.77
CA VAL A 8 8.44 3.13 8.54
C VAL A 8 9.52 3.19 7.46
N CYS A 9 9.83 2.05 6.85
CA CYS A 9 10.67 1.99 5.66
C CYS A 9 9.81 2.01 4.41
N GLU A 10 10.28 2.64 3.35
CA GLU A 10 9.59 2.55 2.06
C GLU A 10 9.86 1.20 1.37
N ILE A 11 8.96 0.82 0.47
CA ILE A 11 8.90 -0.56 -0.04
C ILE A 11 9.86 -0.86 -1.20
N TYR A 12 10.55 0.13 -1.75
CA TYR A 12 11.32 0.02 -3.00
C TYR A 12 12.84 -0.02 -2.84
N GLY A 13 13.41 0.78 -1.94
CA GLY A 13 14.85 1.02 -1.76
C GLY A 13 15.34 0.93 -0.31
N GLU A 14 14.53 0.37 0.59
CA GLU A 14 14.83 0.17 2.02
C GLU A 14 15.15 1.46 2.79
N GLU A 15 14.83 2.64 2.25
CA GLU A 15 15.09 3.92 2.92
C GLU A 15 14.07 4.16 4.05
N ARG A 16 14.55 4.68 5.19
CA ARG A 16 13.64 5.11 6.26
C ARG A 16 12.94 6.39 5.86
N LEU A 17 11.62 6.39 6.00
CA LEU A 17 10.82 7.59 5.81
C LEU A 17 11.10 8.58 6.92
N ASN A 18 11.21 9.85 6.54
CA ASN A 18 11.27 10.98 7.45
C ASN A 18 10.17 11.98 7.09
N GLU A 19 9.75 12.79 8.05
CA GLU A 19 8.62 13.72 7.88
C GLU A 19 8.83 14.75 6.75
N LYS A 20 10.09 14.99 6.34
CA LYS A 20 10.43 15.96 5.29
C LYS A 20 10.42 15.36 3.89
N ASN A 21 10.51 14.03 3.76
CA ASN A 21 10.65 13.32 2.49
C ASN A 21 9.67 12.16 2.35
N ILE A 22 8.43 12.37 2.78
CA ILE A 22 7.34 11.42 2.60
C ILE A 22 6.47 11.79 1.40
N SER A 23 6.07 10.78 0.63
CA SER A 23 5.13 10.83 -0.48
C SER A 23 4.24 9.59 -0.39
N ILE A 24 3.09 9.62 -1.06
CA ILE A 24 2.22 8.44 -1.20
C ILE A 24 2.34 7.97 -2.65
N ASP A 25 2.57 6.68 -2.84
CA ASP A 25 2.58 6.03 -4.15
C ASP A 25 1.40 5.06 -4.28
N HIS A 26 0.93 4.89 -5.50
CA HIS A 26 -0.06 3.88 -5.88
C HIS A 26 0.66 2.67 -6.45
N PHE A 27 0.60 1.52 -5.77
CA PHE A 27 1.32 0.32 -6.20
C PHE A 27 0.93 -0.09 -7.62
N VAL A 28 -0.37 -0.22 -7.90
CA VAL A 28 -0.92 -0.17 -9.25
C VAL A 28 -1.15 1.29 -9.63
N PRO A 29 -0.62 1.78 -10.77
CA PRO A 29 -0.70 3.19 -11.16
C PRO A 29 -2.10 3.79 -11.06
N TRP A 30 -2.21 5.01 -10.51
CA TRP A 30 -3.47 5.74 -10.43
C TRP A 30 -4.13 5.91 -11.80
N ALA A 31 -3.34 6.05 -12.87
CA ALA A 31 -3.85 6.11 -14.24
C ALA A 31 -4.64 4.86 -14.67
N TYR A 32 -4.52 3.74 -13.93
CA TYR A 32 -5.31 2.53 -14.11
C TYR A 32 -6.47 2.43 -13.11
N VAL A 33 -6.20 2.60 -11.81
CA VAL A 33 -7.20 2.40 -10.74
C VAL A 33 -8.19 3.56 -10.64
N ALA A 34 -7.77 4.77 -11.04
CA ALA A 34 -8.53 6.02 -11.01
C ALA A 34 -9.10 6.44 -9.63
N HIS A 35 -8.65 5.78 -8.56
CA HIS A 35 -9.11 6.02 -7.19
C HIS A 35 -7.97 5.83 -6.19
N ASP A 36 -8.04 6.59 -5.09
CA ASP A 36 -7.11 6.49 -3.96
C ASP A 36 -7.57 5.40 -2.99
N GLU A 37 -7.60 4.15 -3.47
CA GLU A 37 -7.99 2.99 -2.67
C GLU A 37 -6.91 2.66 -1.63
N LEU A 38 -7.24 2.61 -0.34
CA LEU A 38 -6.25 2.45 0.74
C LEU A 38 -5.35 1.21 0.55
N TRP A 39 -5.92 0.09 0.09
CA TRP A 39 -5.19 -1.16 -0.16
C TRP A 39 -4.16 -1.06 -1.31
N ASN A 40 -4.18 0.03 -2.08
CA ASN A 40 -3.26 0.30 -3.19
C ASN A 40 -2.27 1.43 -2.88
N LEU A 41 -2.33 2.05 -1.70
CA LEU A 41 -1.48 3.17 -1.31
C LEU A 41 -0.35 2.69 -0.43
N THR A 42 0.86 3.21 -0.63
CA THR A 42 1.99 2.96 0.26
C THR A 42 2.79 4.25 0.45
N PRO A 43 3.29 4.52 1.66
CA PRO A 43 4.20 5.63 1.85
C PRO A 43 5.56 5.30 1.22
N THR A 44 6.15 6.26 0.53
CA THR A 44 7.47 6.18 -0.09
C THR A 44 8.17 7.54 -0.10
N THR A 45 9.37 7.63 -0.66
CA THR A 45 10.03 8.93 -0.88
C THR A 45 9.58 9.56 -2.20
N ARG A 46 9.66 10.89 -2.29
CA ARG A 46 9.34 11.60 -3.54
C ARG A 46 10.22 11.13 -4.71
N SER A 47 11.48 10.80 -4.42
CA SER A 47 12.44 10.26 -5.39
C SER A 47 11.97 8.92 -5.95
N MET A 48 11.62 7.96 -5.09
CA MET A 48 11.15 6.65 -5.53
C MET A 48 9.82 6.74 -6.29
N ASN A 49 8.86 7.52 -5.78
CA ASN A 49 7.59 7.75 -6.47
C ASN A 49 7.81 8.31 -7.90
N SER A 50 8.69 9.31 -8.03
CA SER A 50 9.04 9.87 -9.34
C SER A 50 9.76 8.87 -10.26
N ARG A 51 10.60 7.98 -9.72
CA ARG A 51 11.31 6.95 -10.50
C ARG A 51 10.39 5.84 -10.99
N LYS A 52 9.39 5.46 -10.19
CA LYS A 52 8.38 4.47 -10.56
C LYS A 52 7.37 5.04 -11.57
N SER A 53 6.94 6.29 -11.34
CA SER A 53 5.95 6.98 -12.18
C SER A 53 4.70 6.10 -12.37
N ASN A 54 4.17 6.03 -13.59
CA ASN A 54 3.02 5.19 -13.96
C ASN A 54 3.40 3.75 -14.31
N SER A 55 4.54 3.23 -13.83
CA SER A 55 4.94 1.84 -14.10
C SER A 55 4.46 0.90 -12.98
N LEU A 56 4.25 -0.36 -13.33
CA LEU A 56 3.97 -1.44 -12.39
C LEU A 56 5.26 -1.89 -11.72
N PRO A 57 5.36 -1.87 -10.38
CA PRO A 57 6.53 -2.41 -9.69
C PRO A 57 6.56 -3.93 -9.86
N ASP A 58 7.74 -4.52 -10.02
CA ASP A 58 7.89 -5.97 -10.11
C ASP A 58 7.19 -6.67 -8.94
N TRP A 59 6.17 -7.47 -9.28
CA TRP A 59 5.30 -8.11 -8.30
C TRP A 59 6.08 -8.93 -7.28
N ASN A 60 6.94 -9.84 -7.75
CA ASN A 60 7.63 -10.78 -6.88
C ASN A 60 8.63 -10.09 -5.96
N THR A 61 9.18 -8.96 -6.38
CA THR A 61 10.12 -8.16 -5.59
C THR A 61 9.40 -7.30 -4.55
N TYR A 62 8.35 -6.56 -4.97
CA TYR A 62 7.80 -5.46 -4.15
C TYR A 62 6.48 -5.78 -3.46
N PHE A 63 5.69 -6.74 -3.97
CA PHE A 63 4.45 -7.12 -3.31
C PHE A 63 4.66 -7.67 -1.88
N PRO A 64 5.69 -8.52 -1.61
CA PRO A 64 5.97 -8.93 -0.23
C PRO A 64 6.34 -7.75 0.70
N MET A 65 6.96 -6.70 0.17
CA MET A 65 7.31 -5.50 0.93
C MET A 65 6.08 -4.62 1.20
N LEU A 66 5.19 -4.51 0.22
CA LEU A 66 3.88 -3.89 0.40
C LEU A 66 3.08 -4.60 1.49
N CYS A 67 2.99 -5.94 1.46
CA CYS A 67 2.29 -6.72 2.47
C CYS A 67 2.78 -6.41 3.90
N LYS A 68 4.10 -6.32 4.11
CA LYS A 68 4.68 -5.95 5.40
C LYS A 68 4.31 -4.54 5.84
N SER A 69 4.36 -3.58 4.91
CA SER A 69 4.01 -2.17 5.17
C SER A 69 2.52 -2.01 5.51
N GLU A 70 1.65 -2.66 4.74
CA GLU A 70 0.20 -2.65 4.94
C GLU A 70 -0.20 -3.37 6.23
N TYR A 71 0.42 -4.52 6.52
CA TYR A 71 0.16 -5.24 7.77
C TYR A 71 0.62 -4.44 9.00
N LEU A 72 1.77 -3.76 8.94
CA LEU A 72 2.19 -2.85 10.01
C LEU A 72 1.15 -1.73 10.24
N SER A 73 0.61 -1.17 9.16
CA SER A 73 -0.45 -0.14 9.23
C SER A 73 -1.74 -0.70 9.83
N TYR A 74 -2.13 -1.91 9.45
CA TYR A 74 -3.26 -2.64 10.02
C TYR A 74 -3.08 -2.92 11.53
N GLU A 75 -1.90 -3.36 11.98
CA GLU A 75 -1.62 -3.57 13.40
C GLU A 75 -1.71 -2.25 14.18
N MET A 76 -1.08 -1.19 13.67
CA MET A 76 -1.12 0.14 14.29
C MET A 76 -2.55 0.68 14.38
N MET A 77 -3.37 0.46 13.36
CA MET A 77 -4.79 0.84 13.35
C MET A 77 -5.59 0.14 14.45
N TRP A 78 -5.27 -1.10 14.80
CA TRP A 78 -5.96 -1.83 15.87
C TRP A 78 -5.33 -1.63 17.26
N GLU A 79 -4.05 -1.26 17.33
CA GLU A 79 -3.31 -1.00 18.56
C GLU A 79 -3.60 0.39 19.13
N TYR A 80 -3.71 1.42 18.27
CA TYR A 80 -3.82 2.81 18.69
C TYR A 80 -5.18 3.43 18.31
N PRO A 81 -6.01 3.84 19.29
CA PRO A 81 -7.33 4.42 19.02
C PRO A 81 -7.31 5.68 18.13
N GLU A 82 -6.27 6.51 18.27
CA GLU A 82 -6.09 7.72 17.45
C GLU A 82 -5.89 7.36 15.97
N ILE A 83 -5.14 6.29 15.70
CA ILE A 83 -4.92 5.78 14.34
C ILE A 83 -6.18 5.11 13.82
N HIS A 84 -6.89 4.34 14.65
CA HIS A 84 -8.18 3.77 14.31
C HIS A 84 -9.18 4.83 13.86
N ALA A 85 -9.31 5.93 14.62
CA ALA A 85 -10.19 7.04 14.29
C ALA A 85 -9.80 7.74 12.97
N ALA A 86 -8.49 7.93 12.74
CA ALA A 86 -7.98 8.47 11.48
C ALA A 86 -8.28 7.54 10.30
N PHE A 87 -8.07 6.23 10.46
CA PHE A 87 -8.40 5.22 9.46
C PHE A 87 -9.90 5.24 9.12
N GLU A 88 -10.79 5.21 10.12
CA GLU A 88 -12.23 5.22 9.86
C GLU A 88 -12.71 6.49 9.17
N LYS A 89 -12.00 7.61 9.34
CA LYS A 89 -12.25 8.83 8.57
C LYS A 89 -11.87 8.64 7.09
N CYS A 90 -10.67 8.12 6.81
CA CYS A 90 -10.20 7.89 5.44
C CYS A 90 -11.00 6.78 4.74
N ALA A 91 -11.33 5.70 5.43
CA ALA A 91 -12.05 4.53 4.91
C ALA A 91 -13.43 4.88 4.32
N LYS A 92 -14.05 5.99 4.74
CA LYS A 92 -15.34 6.44 4.18
C LYS A 92 -15.24 6.91 2.73
N GLU A 93 -14.09 7.43 2.33
CA GLU A 93 -13.85 8.01 1.00
C GLU A 93 -12.90 7.16 0.15
N HIS A 94 -12.07 6.33 0.80
CA HIS A 94 -10.94 5.62 0.19
C HIS A 94 -11.04 4.09 0.26
N LEU A 95 -12.22 3.55 0.62
CA LEU A 95 -12.56 2.13 0.50
C LEU A 95 -13.95 2.00 -0.13
N ASN A 96 -14.00 2.01 -1.46
CA ASN A 96 -15.28 2.04 -2.18
C ASN A 96 -16.02 0.69 -2.12
N ASN A 97 -15.28 -0.40 -1.92
CA ASN A 97 -15.86 -1.74 -1.80
C ASN A 97 -15.93 -2.18 -0.32
N GLN A 98 -17.15 -2.29 0.22
CA GLN A 98 -17.40 -2.74 1.59
C GLN A 98 -16.96 -4.18 1.86
N GLU A 99 -16.99 -5.05 0.83
CA GLU A 99 -16.49 -6.42 0.95
C GLU A 99 -14.97 -6.41 1.17
N ILE A 100 -14.23 -5.58 0.44
CA ILE A 100 -12.78 -5.40 0.63
C ILE A 100 -12.50 -4.84 2.03
N LYS A 101 -13.30 -3.87 2.49
CA LYS A 101 -13.19 -3.33 3.86
C LYS A 101 -13.29 -4.45 4.90
N HIS A 102 -14.33 -5.28 4.81
CA HIS A 102 -14.55 -6.38 5.74
C HIS A 102 -13.47 -7.48 5.61
N LYS A 103 -13.00 -7.73 4.39
CA LYS A 103 -12.01 -8.78 4.10
C LYS A 103 -10.64 -8.44 4.68
N LEU A 104 -10.15 -7.21 4.46
CA LEU A 104 -8.77 -6.81 4.81
C LEU A 104 -8.68 -6.21 6.22
N TYR A 105 -9.68 -5.44 6.65
CA TYR A 105 -9.56 -4.61 7.85
C TYR A 105 -10.41 -5.13 9.01
N GLN A 106 -10.84 -6.38 9.00
CA GLN A 106 -11.43 -7.00 10.20
C GLN A 106 -10.36 -7.27 11.25
N ARG A 107 -10.72 -7.17 12.53
CA ARG A 107 -9.78 -7.41 13.62
C ARG A 107 -9.39 -8.89 13.73
N GLY A 108 -8.12 -9.14 14.04
CA GLY A 108 -7.61 -10.47 14.43
C GLY A 108 -6.95 -11.27 13.31
N LEU A 109 -6.76 -10.70 12.12
CA LEU A 109 -5.96 -11.33 11.07
C LEU A 109 -4.49 -11.40 11.43
N SER A 110 -3.87 -12.56 11.19
CA SER A 110 -2.41 -12.71 11.16
C SER A 110 -1.81 -12.10 9.88
N GLU A 111 -0.50 -11.82 9.89
CA GLU A 111 0.22 -11.31 8.72
C GLU A 111 0.01 -12.19 7.48
N ARG A 112 0.02 -13.52 7.66
CA ARG A 112 -0.17 -14.47 6.56
C ARG A 112 -1.59 -14.39 5.97
N GLU A 113 -2.61 -14.30 6.82
CA GLU A 113 -4.00 -14.19 6.36
C GLU A 113 -4.25 -12.84 5.69
N PHE A 114 -3.74 -11.75 6.27
CA PHE A 114 -3.83 -10.43 5.69
C PHE A 114 -3.16 -10.38 4.32
N SER A 115 -1.92 -10.86 4.22
CA SER A 115 -1.14 -10.86 2.97
C SER A 115 -1.82 -11.68 1.86
N GLY A 116 -2.35 -12.86 2.19
CA GLY A 116 -3.08 -13.68 1.21
C GLY A 116 -4.36 -13.01 0.73
N ARG A 117 -5.10 -12.36 1.63
CA ARG A 117 -6.31 -11.62 1.25
C ARG A 117 -6.00 -10.37 0.44
N LEU A 118 -4.90 -9.68 0.75
CA LEU A 118 -4.43 -8.53 -0.02
C LEU A 118 -4.03 -8.96 -1.44
N GLU A 119 -3.37 -10.12 -1.58
CA GLU A 119 -3.03 -10.69 -2.89
C GLU A 119 -4.29 -11.00 -3.71
N GLU A 120 -5.30 -11.61 -3.11
CA GLU A 120 -6.59 -11.88 -3.78
C GLU A 120 -7.28 -10.59 -4.27
N VAL A 121 -7.05 -9.46 -3.61
CA VAL A 121 -7.58 -8.15 -4.03
C VAL A 121 -6.71 -7.53 -5.13
N MET A 122 -5.39 -7.51 -4.95
CA MET A 122 -4.49 -6.74 -5.80
C MET A 122 -4.05 -7.47 -7.07
N LEU A 123 -3.86 -8.79 -7.03
CA LEU A 123 -3.31 -9.55 -8.15
C LEU A 123 -4.17 -9.46 -9.41
N PRO A 124 -5.52 -9.57 -9.36
CA PRO A 124 -6.36 -9.38 -10.55
C PRO A 124 -6.23 -7.97 -11.15
N VAL A 125 -6.19 -6.94 -10.30
CA VAL A 125 -6.05 -5.53 -10.69
C VAL A 125 -4.68 -5.31 -11.36
N TYR A 126 -3.61 -5.81 -10.75
CA TYR A 126 -2.25 -5.75 -11.27
C TYR A 126 -2.10 -6.46 -12.62
N GLN A 127 -2.61 -7.69 -12.74
CA GLN A 127 -2.54 -8.47 -13.98
C GLN A 127 -3.32 -7.81 -15.12
N SER A 128 -4.45 -7.20 -14.81
CA SER A 128 -5.26 -6.47 -15.78
C SER A 128 -4.55 -5.19 -16.26
N ALA A 129 -3.96 -4.40 -15.33
CA ALA A 129 -3.11 -3.25 -15.68
C ALA A 129 -1.93 -3.67 -16.58
N LYS A 130 -1.26 -4.78 -16.25
CA LYS A 130 -0.16 -5.32 -17.05
C LYS A 130 -0.62 -5.70 -18.46
N SER A 131 -1.80 -6.31 -18.58
CA SER A 131 -2.39 -6.70 -19.86
C SER A 131 -2.80 -5.49 -20.73
N MET A 132 -3.07 -4.34 -20.10
CA MET A 132 -3.33 -3.07 -20.79
C MET A 132 -2.05 -2.33 -21.22
N GLY A 133 -0.87 -2.92 -21.05
CA GLY A 133 0.39 -2.38 -21.58
C GLY A 133 1.15 -1.45 -20.64
N PHE A 134 0.78 -1.40 -19.35
CA PHE A 134 1.58 -0.68 -18.36
C PHE A 134 2.97 -1.31 -18.23
N SER A 135 4.01 -0.48 -18.23
CA SER A 135 5.41 -0.93 -18.20
C SER A 135 5.78 -1.51 -16.84
N ASN A 136 6.65 -2.52 -16.81
CA ASN A 136 7.21 -3.03 -15.56
C ASN A 136 8.37 -2.14 -15.08
N TRP A 137 8.53 -2.04 -13.77
CA TRP A 137 9.57 -1.28 -13.11
C TRP A 137 10.25 -2.13 -12.04
N SER A 138 11.57 -2.05 -11.99
CA SER A 138 12.34 -2.46 -10.84
C SER A 138 13.45 -1.45 -10.59
N LEU A 139 13.81 -1.28 -9.33
CA LEU A 139 15.00 -0.55 -8.94
C LEU A 139 16.20 -1.33 -9.50
N ARG A 140 16.80 -0.82 -10.57
CA ARG A 140 18.09 -1.32 -11.04
C ARG A 140 19.13 -0.96 -9.98
N VAL A 141 19.66 -1.99 -9.32
CA VAL A 141 20.85 -1.91 -8.46
C VAL A 141 22.08 -1.83 -9.35
#